data_AF-A0A928IXW1-F1
#
_entry.id   AF-A0A928IXW1-F1
#
_cell.length_a   1.000
_cell.length_b   1.000
_cell.length_c   1.000
_cell.angle_alpha   90.00
_cell.angle_beta   90.00
_cell.angle_gamma   90.00
#
_symmetry.space_group_name_H-M   'P 1'
#
loop_
_entity.id
_entity.type
_entity.pdbx_description
1 polymer ?
#
loop_
_entity_poly.entity_id
_entity_poly.type
_entity_poly.pdbx_seq_one_letter_code
_entity_poly.pdbx_strand_id
1 'polypeptide(L)'
;MYYHSLEVFVWYHLYRKCQQILERSDCKRIRFHDLRHTFATMALEHGMDIKTLSRIIGHKSSSTTLDIYSHITNEMLNNAAMKIDAHMCRSDTIIEESEIEITAIEDSKAPVKVEFKPYKGKIRRSGTGGIYRIGENLWEGRYTPTNAQGKRVACNVYTHSLEECEQKLDEMIKIKKAEIEEEKAKLKEGAD
;
A
#
# COMPACT_ATOMS: atom_id res chain seq x y z
N MET A 1 13.73 -1.62 16.80
CA MET A 1 13.50 -3.03 16.37
C MET A 1 12.47 -3.73 17.26
N TYR A 2 11.32 -3.09 17.58
CA TYR A 2 10.31 -3.63 18.52
C TYR A 2 8.86 -3.55 18.00
N TYR A 3 8.64 -3.38 16.70
CA TYR A 3 7.29 -3.34 16.14
C TYR A 3 6.81 -4.67 15.55
N HIS A 4 7.71 -5.64 15.34
CA HIS A 4 7.32 -6.91 14.71
C HIS A 4 6.83 -7.99 15.70
N SER A 5 7.15 -7.87 16.99
CA SER A 5 6.72 -8.86 18.00
C SER A 5 5.30 -8.61 18.54
N LEU A 6 4.86 -7.34 18.56
CA LEU A 6 3.52 -6.97 19.05
C LEU A 6 2.42 -7.22 18.00
N GLU A 7 2.70 -7.03 16.71
CA GLU A 7 1.72 -7.29 15.64
C GLU A 7 1.32 -8.77 15.57
N VAL A 8 2.29 -9.69 15.74
CA VAL A 8 2.02 -11.14 15.71
C VAL A 8 1.17 -11.55 16.91
N PHE A 9 1.39 -10.95 18.08
CA PHE A 9 0.63 -11.28 19.29
C PHE A 9 -0.81 -10.78 19.24
N VAL A 10 -1.02 -9.56 18.74
CA VAL A 10 -2.36 -8.98 18.53
C VAL A 10 -3.14 -9.77 17.49
N TRP A 11 -2.49 -10.14 16.38
CA TRP A 11 -3.12 -10.93 15.33
C TRP A 11 -3.50 -12.32 15.82
N TYR A 12 -2.63 -12.97 16.59
CA TYR A 12 -2.89 -14.28 17.18
C TYR A 12 -4.04 -14.26 18.19
N HIS A 13 -4.15 -13.20 19.00
CA HIS A 13 -5.23 -13.05 19.97
C HIS A 13 -6.58 -12.79 19.28
N LEU A 14 -6.60 -11.93 18.26
CA LEU A 14 -7.79 -11.65 17.45
C LEU A 14 -8.25 -12.91 16.70
N TYR A 15 -7.31 -13.65 16.12
CA TYR A 15 -7.58 -14.93 15.45
C TYR A 15 -8.20 -15.95 16.40
N ARG A 16 -7.62 -16.14 17.60
CA ARG A 16 -8.20 -17.05 18.59
C ARG A 16 -9.60 -16.65 19.01
N LYS A 17 -9.87 -15.37 19.26
CA LYS A 17 -11.22 -14.90 19.61
C LYS A 17 -12.23 -15.14 18.48
N CYS A 18 -11.84 -14.88 17.24
CA CYS A 18 -12.71 -15.12 16.08
C CYS A 18 -13.02 -16.61 15.92
N GLN A 19 -12.03 -17.50 16.11
CA GLN A 19 -12.27 -18.95 16.10
C GLN A 19 -13.21 -19.39 17.22
N GLN A 20 -13.06 -18.87 18.43
CA GLN A 20 -13.97 -19.17 19.55
C GLN A 20 -15.42 -18.75 19.26
N ILE A 21 -15.63 -17.63 18.57
CA ILE A 21 -16.97 -17.18 18.18
C ILE A 21 -17.55 -18.10 17.10
N LEU A 22 -16.75 -18.51 16.12
CA LEU A 22 -17.17 -19.44 15.08
C LEU A 22 -17.56 -20.81 15.65
N GLU A 23 -16.77 -21.34 16.58
CA GLU A 23 -17.07 -22.60 17.30
C GLU A 23 -18.39 -22.51 18.08
N ARG A 24 -18.65 -21.39 18.77
CA ARG A 24 -19.93 -21.17 19.47
C ARG A 24 -21.13 -21.07 18.54
N SER A 25 -20.90 -20.64 17.29
CA SER A 25 -21.94 -20.45 16.28
C SER A 25 -22.12 -21.68 15.39
N ASP A 26 -21.47 -22.81 15.74
CA ASP A 26 -21.43 -24.06 14.98
C ASP A 26 -21.03 -23.87 13.50
N CYS A 27 -20.20 -22.86 13.25
CA CYS A 27 -19.74 -22.49 11.92
C CYS A 27 -18.41 -23.16 11.60
N LYS A 28 -18.18 -23.45 10.31
CA LYS A 28 -16.90 -23.95 9.83
C LYS A 28 -15.78 -22.95 10.17
N ARG A 29 -14.58 -23.50 10.36
CA ARG A 29 -13.37 -22.72 10.61
C ARG A 29 -13.01 -21.90 9.37
N ILE A 30 -13.14 -20.58 9.47
CA ILE A 30 -12.90 -19.62 8.38
C ILE A 30 -11.68 -18.75 8.74
N ARG A 31 -10.88 -18.37 7.74
CA ARG A 31 -9.75 -17.43 7.92
C ARG A 31 -10.23 -15.99 7.72
N PHE A 32 -9.54 -15.02 8.31
CA PHE A 32 -9.86 -13.60 8.10
C PHE A 32 -9.77 -13.17 6.63
N HIS A 33 -8.88 -13.79 5.86
CA HIS A 33 -8.79 -13.50 4.44
C HIS A 33 -10.05 -13.94 3.70
N ASP A 34 -10.66 -15.06 4.11
CA ASP A 34 -11.90 -15.55 3.50
C ASP A 34 -13.05 -14.58 3.80
N LEU A 35 -13.14 -14.04 5.03
CA LEU A 35 -14.11 -12.99 5.38
C LEU A 35 -13.95 -11.73 4.51
N ARG A 36 -12.70 -11.33 4.24
CA ARG A 36 -12.39 -10.21 3.33
C ARG A 36 -12.86 -10.52 1.90
N HIS A 37 -12.77 -11.77 1.46
CA HIS A 37 -13.30 -12.19 0.17
C HIS A 37 -14.83 -12.14 0.15
N THR A 38 -15.51 -12.68 1.18
CA THR A 38 -16.98 -12.66 1.25
C THR A 38 -17.52 -11.23 1.24
N PHE A 39 -16.91 -10.33 2.00
CA PHE A 39 -17.28 -8.91 2.00
C PHE A 39 -17.11 -8.28 0.61
N ALA A 40 -16.00 -8.54 -0.07
CA ALA A 40 -15.74 -8.00 -1.38
C ALA A 40 -16.75 -8.48 -2.43
N THR A 41 -17.05 -9.79 -2.46
CA THR A 41 -18.03 -10.36 -3.39
C THR A 41 -19.42 -9.81 -3.14
N MET A 42 -19.87 -9.78 -1.88
CA MET A 42 -21.20 -9.26 -1.53
C MET A 42 -21.34 -7.77 -1.84
N ALA A 43 -20.29 -6.98 -1.61
CA ALA A 43 -20.30 -5.56 -1.98
C ALA A 43 -20.43 -5.35 -3.50
N LEU A 44 -19.79 -6.20 -4.31
CA LEU A 44 -19.91 -6.15 -5.77
C LEU A 44 -21.29 -6.60 -6.26
N GLU A 45 -21.88 -7.63 -5.64
CA GLU A 45 -23.23 -8.10 -5.93
C GLU A 45 -24.28 -7.01 -5.68
N HIS A 46 -24.13 -6.23 -4.61
CA HIS A 46 -25.00 -5.08 -4.32
C HIS A 46 -24.73 -3.86 -5.23
N GLY A 47 -23.71 -3.92 -6.09
CA GLY A 47 -23.39 -2.89 -7.08
C GLY A 47 -22.45 -1.80 -6.59
N MET A 48 -21.61 -2.08 -5.60
CA MET A 48 -20.57 -1.15 -5.16
C MET A 48 -19.49 -0.99 -6.25
N ASP A 49 -19.05 0.23 -6.49
CA ASP A 49 -17.98 0.51 -7.45
C ASP A 49 -16.63 -0.08 -6.99
N ILE A 50 -15.91 -0.70 -7.92
CA ILE A 50 -14.65 -1.43 -7.69
C ILE A 50 -13.56 -0.50 -7.13
N LYS A 51 -13.52 0.76 -7.57
CA LYS A 51 -12.53 1.73 -7.08
C LYS A 51 -12.82 2.11 -5.63
N THR A 52 -14.09 2.27 -5.29
CA THR A 52 -14.56 2.50 -3.91
C THR A 52 -14.26 1.30 -3.02
N LEU A 53 -14.60 0.09 -3.47
CA LEU A 53 -14.30 -1.15 -2.76
C LEU A 53 -12.80 -1.33 -2.52
N SER A 54 -11.97 -1.07 -3.53
CA SER A 54 -10.51 -1.15 -3.43
C SER A 54 -9.96 -0.22 -2.33
N ARG A 55 -10.53 0.98 -2.18
CA ARG A 55 -10.16 1.92 -1.12
C ARG A 55 -10.56 1.44 0.27
N ILE A 56 -11.77 0.91 0.42
CA ILE A 56 -12.29 0.37 1.69
C ILE A 56 -11.45 -0.82 2.17
N ILE A 57 -11.14 -1.73 1.24
CA ILE A 57 -10.35 -2.94 1.49
C ILE A 57 -8.86 -2.60 1.68
N GLY A 58 -8.40 -1.45 1.19
CA GLY A 58 -7.03 -0.98 1.35
C GLY A 58 -6.03 -1.62 0.39
N HIS A 59 -6.45 -2.00 -0.82
CA HIS A 59 -5.52 -2.46 -1.84
C HIS A 59 -4.69 -1.30 -2.38
N LYS A 60 -3.39 -1.53 -2.61
CA LYS A 60 -2.48 -0.53 -3.20
C LYS A 60 -2.87 -0.14 -4.63
N SER A 61 -3.56 -1.03 -5.34
CA SER A 61 -4.07 -0.79 -6.68
C SER A 61 -5.49 -1.35 -6.81
N SER A 62 -6.35 -0.62 -7.54
CA SER A 62 -7.67 -1.09 -7.93
C SER A 62 -7.60 -2.29 -8.87
N SER A 63 -6.52 -2.42 -9.65
CA SER A 63 -6.29 -3.58 -10.53
C SER A 63 -6.27 -4.88 -9.75
N THR A 64 -5.67 -4.92 -8.56
CA THR A 64 -5.63 -6.13 -7.72
C THR A 64 -7.02 -6.54 -7.26
N THR A 65 -7.92 -5.58 -7.00
CA THR A 65 -9.31 -5.87 -6.62
C THR A 65 -10.09 -6.36 -7.83
N LEU A 66 -9.87 -5.74 -8.98
CA LEU A 66 -10.46 -6.16 -10.24
C LEU A 66 -10.02 -7.59 -10.57
N ASP A 67 -8.72 -7.88 -10.63
CA ASP A 67 -8.22 -9.20 -11.01
C ASP A 67 -8.72 -10.33 -10.09
N ILE A 68 -8.89 -10.06 -8.78
CA ILE A 68 -9.35 -11.05 -7.79
C ILE A 68 -10.87 -11.24 -7.81
N TYR A 69 -11.65 -10.20 -8.09
CA TYR A 69 -13.12 -10.23 -7.94
C TYR A 69 -13.89 -9.89 -9.23
N SER A 70 -13.20 -9.77 -10.37
CA SER A 70 -13.78 -9.47 -11.70
C SER A 70 -14.50 -10.64 -12.35
N HIS A 71 -14.66 -11.77 -11.66
CA HIS A 71 -15.57 -12.81 -12.11
C HIS A 71 -16.99 -12.26 -12.04
N ILE A 72 -17.39 -11.57 -13.11
CA ILE A 72 -18.74 -11.09 -13.32
C ILE A 72 -19.62 -12.32 -13.33
N THR A 73 -20.42 -12.50 -12.28
CA THR A 73 -21.44 -13.55 -12.26
C THR A 73 -22.59 -13.12 -13.17
N ASN A 74 -23.27 -14.09 -13.77
CA ASN A 74 -24.47 -13.81 -14.57
C ASN A 74 -25.53 -13.03 -13.77
N GLU A 75 -25.55 -13.21 -12.45
CA GLU A 75 -26.41 -12.48 -11.52
C GLU A 75 -26.07 -10.99 -11.44
N MET A 76 -24.79 -10.63 -11.42
CA MET A 76 -24.36 -9.21 -11.47
C MET A 76 -24.76 -8.54 -12.79
N LEU A 77 -24.67 -9.26 -13.92
CA LEU A 77 -25.12 -8.75 -15.22
C LEU A 77 -26.63 -8.55 -15.25
N ASN A 78 -27.39 -9.52 -14.76
CA ASN A 78 -28.85 -9.43 -14.70
C ASN A 78 -29.29 -8.28 -13.77
N ASN A 79 -28.67 -8.13 -12.60
CA ASN A 79 -28.96 -7.01 -11.69
C ASN A 79 -28.62 -5.65 -12.30
N ALA A 80 -27.51 -5.54 -13.04
CA ALA A 80 -27.15 -4.32 -13.75
C ALA A 80 -28.15 -4.02 -14.87
N ALA A 81 -28.55 -5.02 -15.66
CA ALA A 81 -29.56 -4.89 -16.70
C ALA A 81 -30.92 -4.47 -16.11
N MET A 82 -31.37 -5.12 -15.03
CA MET A 82 -32.60 -4.74 -14.33
C MET A 82 -32.57 -3.31 -13.78
N LYS A 83 -31.43 -2.86 -13.24
CA LYS A 83 -31.26 -1.46 -12.79
C LYS A 83 -31.32 -0.48 -13.96
N ILE A 84 -30.74 -0.82 -15.11
CA ILE A 84 -30.81 0.01 -16.33
C ILE A 84 -32.24 0.02 -16.87
N ASP A 85 -32.89 -1.13 -16.98
CA ASP A 85 -34.28 -1.25 -17.44
C ASP A 85 -35.24 -0.49 -16.52
N ALA A 86 -35.08 -0.59 -15.19
CA ALA A 86 -35.86 0.18 -14.24
C ALA A 86 -35.63 1.69 -14.36
N HIS A 87 -34.39 2.12 -14.63
CA HIS A 87 -34.07 3.52 -14.84
C HIS A 87 -34.58 4.06 -16.18
N MET A 88 -34.56 3.24 -17.23
CA MET A 88 -35.03 3.59 -18.59
C MET A 88 -36.55 3.55 -18.68
N CYS A 89 -37.20 2.63 -17.95
CA CYS A 89 -38.64 2.38 -17.99
C CYS A 89 -39.39 3.10 -16.85
N ARG A 90 -38.86 4.20 -16.30
CA ARG A 90 -39.56 5.06 -15.33
C ARG A 90 -40.85 5.62 -15.93
N SER A 91 -41.92 4.84 -15.86
CA SER A 91 -43.25 5.31 -15.48
C SER A 91 -43.32 5.24 -13.96
N ASP A 92 -43.81 6.30 -13.32
CA ASP A 92 -43.87 6.47 -11.88
C ASP A 92 -44.63 5.33 -11.19
N THR A 93 -43.93 4.27 -10.78
CA THR A 93 -44.43 3.37 -9.74
C THR A 93 -43.54 3.52 -8.53
N ILE A 94 -44.11 4.20 -7.54
CA ILE A 94 -43.65 4.25 -6.15
C ILE A 94 -43.44 2.81 -5.70
N ILE A 95 -42.18 2.43 -5.48
CA ILE A 95 -41.85 1.29 -4.64
C ILE A 95 -41.76 1.88 -3.25
N GLU A 96 -42.66 1.46 -2.34
CA GLU A 96 -42.50 1.76 -0.92
C GLU A 96 -41.23 1.04 -0.42
N GLU A 97 -40.14 1.79 -0.39
CA GLU A 97 -38.95 1.44 0.38
C GLU A 97 -39.34 1.57 1.86
N SER A 98 -39.51 0.44 2.52
CA SER A 98 -39.61 0.37 3.98
C SER A 98 -38.43 1.15 4.57
N GLU A 99 -38.77 2.16 5.38
CA GLU A 99 -37.87 3.08 6.06
C GLU A 99 -36.69 2.35 6.72
N ILE A 100 -35.52 2.41 6.10
CA ILE A 100 -34.27 2.41 6.85
C ILE A 100 -33.91 3.88 7.00
N GLU A 101 -34.26 4.41 8.16
CA GLU A 101 -33.89 5.74 8.62
C GLU A 101 -32.37 5.78 8.82
N ILE A 102 -31.63 5.92 7.72
CA ILE A 102 -30.27 6.44 7.75
C ILE A 102 -30.45 7.92 8.08
N THR A 103 -30.43 8.23 9.37
CA THR A 103 -30.32 9.59 9.89
C THR A 103 -29.29 10.32 9.03
N ALA A 104 -29.81 11.26 8.23
CA ALA A 104 -28.99 12.15 7.43
C ALA A 104 -28.10 12.90 8.42
N ILE A 105 -26.81 12.56 8.44
CA ILE A 105 -25.82 13.45 9.00
C ILE A 105 -25.88 14.68 8.10
N GLU A 106 -26.44 15.76 8.65
CA GLU A 106 -26.49 17.06 8.02
C GLU A 106 -25.07 17.59 7.81
N ASP A 107 -24.44 17.20 6.70
CA ASP A 107 -23.21 17.83 6.23
C ASP A 107 -23.56 19.17 5.55
N SER A 108 -24.15 20.08 6.33
CA SER A 108 -24.33 21.49 6.00
C SER A 108 -23.03 22.27 6.18
N LYS A 109 -21.95 21.82 5.55
CA LYS A 109 -20.80 22.68 5.26
C LYS A 109 -20.42 22.51 3.81
N ALA A 110 -20.78 23.53 3.01
CA ALA A 110 -20.19 23.72 1.69
C ALA A 110 -18.68 23.47 1.77
N PRO A 111 -18.10 22.69 0.85
CA PRO A 111 -16.71 22.26 0.96
C PRO A 111 -15.83 23.50 1.09
N VAL A 112 -15.23 23.68 2.26
CA VAL A 112 -14.30 24.77 2.50
C VAL A 112 -13.20 24.62 1.48
N LYS A 113 -13.03 25.61 0.61
CA LYS A 113 -11.97 25.63 -0.39
C LYS A 113 -10.64 25.74 0.34
N VAL A 114 -10.10 24.59 0.76
CA VAL A 114 -8.78 24.53 1.40
C VAL A 114 -7.76 24.74 0.30
N GLU A 115 -6.98 25.80 0.42
CA GLU A 115 -5.89 26.10 -0.49
C GLU A 115 -4.87 24.95 -0.44
N PHE A 116 -4.75 24.23 -1.55
CA PHE A 116 -3.85 23.08 -1.65
C PHE A 116 -2.40 23.55 -1.46
N LYS A 117 -1.80 23.15 -0.34
CA LYS A 117 -0.35 23.26 -0.13
C LYS A 117 0.28 21.94 -0.57
N PRO A 118 1.04 21.90 -1.69
CA PRO A 118 1.70 20.69 -2.12
C PRO A 118 2.63 20.20 -1.02
N TYR A 119 2.40 18.97 -0.56
CA TYR A 119 3.28 18.32 0.40
C TYR A 119 4.66 18.10 -0.23
N LYS A 120 5.63 18.92 0.17
CA LYS A 120 7.03 18.74 -0.22
C LYS A 120 7.65 17.68 0.69
N GLY A 121 7.67 16.45 0.23
CA GLY A 121 8.37 15.36 0.91
C GLY A 121 9.87 15.68 1.07
N LYS A 122 10.53 15.05 2.04
CA LYS A 122 12.00 15.11 2.20
C LYS A 122 12.65 14.52 0.95
N ILE A 123 13.11 15.36 0.03
CA ILE A 123 13.84 14.93 -1.17
C ILE A 123 15.21 14.41 -0.72
N ARG A 124 15.53 13.17 -1.09
CA ARG A 124 16.87 12.61 -0.88
C ARG A 124 17.83 13.38 -1.80
N ARG A 125 18.87 14.02 -1.24
CA ARG A 125 19.95 14.59 -2.05
C ARG A 125 20.62 13.43 -2.81
N SER A 126 20.58 13.49 -4.13
CA SER A 126 21.15 12.43 -4.98
C SER A 126 22.65 12.33 -4.73
N GLY A 127 23.13 11.14 -4.37
CA GLY A 127 24.57 10.84 -4.30
C GLY A 127 25.28 11.19 -2.98
N THR A 128 24.57 11.64 -1.94
CA THR A 128 25.18 11.98 -0.63
C THR A 128 25.22 10.80 0.36
N GLY A 129 24.70 9.63 -0.03
CA GLY A 129 24.50 8.54 0.94
C GLY A 129 23.46 8.91 2.01
N GLY A 130 23.15 7.98 2.92
CA GLY A 130 22.27 8.23 4.05
C GLY A 130 22.80 7.55 5.30
N ILE A 131 22.78 8.27 6.41
CA ILE A 131 23.25 7.77 7.71
C ILE A 131 22.05 7.44 8.58
N TYR A 132 22.06 6.24 9.16
CA TYR A 132 20.97 5.71 9.97
C TYR A 132 21.52 5.23 11.31
N ARG A 133 20.85 5.60 12.39
CA ARG A 133 21.13 5.06 13.72
C ARG A 133 20.42 3.72 13.88
N ILE A 134 21.16 2.61 13.89
CA ILE A 134 20.60 1.26 14.05
C ILE A 134 20.43 0.92 15.54
N GLY A 135 21.41 1.29 16.37
CA GLY A 135 21.43 1.01 17.82
C GLY A 135 21.91 2.20 18.65
N GLU A 136 22.09 2.00 19.95
CA GLU A 136 22.56 3.06 20.87
C GLU A 136 23.95 3.57 20.48
N ASN A 137 24.87 2.66 20.13
CA ASN A 137 26.24 2.95 19.74
C ASN A 137 26.58 2.37 18.34
N LEU A 138 25.60 2.29 17.43
CA LEU A 138 25.82 1.72 16.10
C LEU A 138 25.13 2.55 15.01
N TRP A 139 25.96 3.14 14.15
CA TRP A 139 25.59 3.95 13.00
C TRP A 139 25.91 3.22 11.71
N GLU A 140 24.96 3.24 10.76
CA GLU A 140 25.09 2.72 9.40
C GLU A 140 25.12 3.89 8.41
N GLY A 141 26.27 4.06 7.74
CA GLY A 141 26.41 4.91 6.57
C GLY A 141 26.15 4.08 5.32
N ARG A 142 25.07 4.37 4.59
CA ARG A 142 24.66 3.64 3.39
C ARG A 142 24.83 4.49 2.14
N TYR A 143 25.60 3.99 1.19
CA TYR A 143 25.73 4.55 -0.15
C TYR A 143 25.27 3.52 -1.18
N THR A 144 24.64 3.95 -2.26
CA THR A 144 24.14 3.02 -3.30
C THR A 144 24.41 3.60 -4.68
N PRO A 145 25.67 3.51 -5.15
CA PRO A 145 26.03 3.97 -6.48
C PRO A 145 25.50 3.02 -7.58
N THR A 146 25.50 3.54 -8.80
CA THR A 146 25.21 2.78 -10.02
C THR A 146 26.54 2.50 -10.73
N ASN A 147 26.86 1.22 -10.93
CA ASN A 147 28.10 0.80 -11.60
C ASN A 147 28.09 1.17 -13.09
N ALA A 148 29.22 1.00 -13.79
CA ALA A 148 29.32 1.26 -15.23
C ALA A 148 28.31 0.43 -16.06
N GLN A 149 27.95 -0.77 -15.59
CA GLN A 149 26.96 -1.66 -16.22
C GLN A 149 25.49 -1.31 -15.92
N GLY A 150 25.21 -0.22 -15.18
CA GLY A 150 23.84 0.20 -14.85
C GLY A 150 23.19 -0.52 -13.66
N LYS A 151 23.88 -1.50 -13.03
CA LYS A 151 23.42 -2.17 -11.81
C LYS A 151 23.71 -1.33 -10.56
N ARG A 152 22.77 -1.29 -9.63
CA ARG A 152 22.92 -0.60 -8.33
C ARG A 152 23.48 -1.55 -7.28
N VAL A 153 24.58 -1.16 -6.64
CA VAL A 153 25.22 -1.94 -5.56
C VAL A 153 25.17 -1.11 -4.28
N ALA A 154 24.74 -1.70 -3.16
CA ALA A 154 24.73 -1.02 -1.87
C ALA A 154 26.06 -1.25 -1.15
N CYS A 155 26.66 -0.17 -0.65
CA CYS A 155 27.88 -0.17 0.17
C CYS A 155 27.55 0.43 1.53
N ASN A 156 27.87 -0.31 2.59
CA ASN A 156 27.55 0.06 3.97
C ASN A 156 28.84 0.21 4.79
N VAL A 157 28.87 1.20 5.66
CA VAL A 157 29.93 1.39 6.67
C VAL A 157 29.28 1.44 8.03
N TYR A 158 29.85 0.71 9.00
CA TYR A 158 29.37 0.67 10.38
C TYR A 158 30.40 1.31 11.31
N THR A 159 29.93 2.19 12.19
CA THR A 159 30.77 2.91 13.17
C THR A 159 30.02 3.14 14.47
N HIS A 160 30.74 3.50 15.52
CA HIS A 160 30.16 3.75 16.84
C HIS A 160 29.77 5.21 17.08
N SER A 161 30.34 6.14 16.31
CA SER A 161 30.08 7.58 16.38
C SER A 161 29.47 8.11 15.07
N LEU A 162 28.68 9.19 15.14
CA LEU A 162 28.10 9.85 13.98
C LEU A 162 29.19 10.50 13.10
N GLU A 163 30.13 11.21 13.71
CA GLU A 163 31.19 11.95 13.01
C GLU A 163 32.14 11.00 12.26
N GLU A 164 32.48 9.88 12.90
CA GLU A 164 33.27 8.82 12.25
C GLU A 164 32.52 8.17 11.09
N CYS A 165 31.19 8.05 11.20
CA CYS A 165 30.34 7.52 10.14
C CYS A 165 30.36 8.43 8.92
N GLU A 166 30.22 9.74 9.13
CA GLU A 166 30.26 10.76 8.08
C GLU A 166 31.59 10.75 7.33
N GLN A 167 32.72 10.75 8.06
CA GLN A 167 34.05 10.73 7.44
C GLN A 167 34.29 9.47 6.60
N LYS A 168 34.02 8.29 7.16
CA LYS A 168 34.21 7.03 6.43
C LYS A 168 33.23 6.87 5.27
N LEU A 169 32.03 7.42 5.39
CA LEU A 169 31.05 7.43 4.30
C LEU A 169 31.53 8.33 3.15
N ASP A 170 32.06 9.52 3.44
CA ASP A 170 32.59 10.44 2.44
C ASP A 170 33.81 9.89 1.72
N GLU A 171 34.75 9.27 2.45
CA GLU A 171 35.90 8.58 1.88
C GLU A 171 35.47 7.42 0.96
N MET A 172 34.52 6.60 1.41
CA MET A 172 33.96 5.51 0.62
C MET A 172 33.24 6.00 -0.64
N ILE A 173 32.51 7.13 -0.57
CA ILE A 173 31.87 7.76 -1.71
C ILE A 173 32.91 8.21 -2.74
N LYS A 174 34.03 8.81 -2.32
CA LYS A 174 35.11 9.24 -3.22
C LYS A 174 35.73 8.05 -3.95
N ILE A 175 36.09 7.00 -3.22
CA ILE A 175 36.69 5.79 -3.78
C ILE A 175 35.74 5.14 -4.80
N LYS A 176 34.48 4.90 -4.41
CA LYS A 176 33.49 4.26 -5.29
C LYS A 176 33.17 5.09 -6.53
N LYS A 177 33.17 6.42 -6.43
CA LYS A 177 32.99 7.30 -7.61
C LYS A 177 34.17 7.18 -8.58
N ALA A 178 35.40 7.17 -8.08
CA ALA A 178 36.60 7.00 -8.91
C ALA A 178 36.61 5.63 -9.61
N GLU A 179 36.32 4.54 -8.88
CA GLU A 179 36.22 3.19 -9.47
C GLU A 179 35.19 3.15 -10.62
N ILE A 180 34.01 3.77 -10.43
CA ILE A 180 32.96 3.80 -11.45
C ILE A 180 33.37 4.64 -12.66
N GLU A 181 34.12 5.72 -12.46
CA GLU A 181 34.63 6.55 -13.54
C GLU A 181 35.68 5.79 -14.37
N GLU A 182 36.59 5.07 -13.72
CA GLU A 182 37.57 4.20 -14.39
C GLU A 182 36.90 3.03 -15.14
N GLU A 183 35.89 2.38 -14.54
CA GLU A 183 35.13 1.32 -15.21
C GLU A 183 34.39 1.85 -16.44
N LYS A 184 33.80 3.05 -16.36
CA LYS A 184 33.14 3.70 -17.49
C LYS A 184 34.13 4.09 -18.59
N ALA A 185 35.33 4.55 -18.24
CA ALA A 185 36.39 4.84 -19.20
C ALA A 185 36.82 3.58 -19.97
N LYS A 186 37.06 2.47 -19.26
CA LYS A 186 37.41 1.18 -19.87
C LYS A 186 36.33 0.64 -20.80
N LEU A 187 35.05 0.79 -20.43
CA LEU A 187 33.93 0.41 -21.29
C LEU A 187 33.81 1.25 -22.56
N LYS A 188 34.27 2.52 -22.51
CA LYS A 188 34.28 3.40 -23.68
C LYS A 188 35.41 3.05 -24.65
N GLU A 189 36.59 2.68 -24.13
CA GLU A 189 37.75 2.30 -24.95
C GLU A 189 37.59 0.93 -25.63
N GLY A 190 36.80 0.01 -25.08
CA GLY A 190 36.53 -1.30 -25.68
C GLY A 190 35.36 -1.33 -26.68
N ALA A 191 34.74 -0.19 -26.97
CA ALA A 191 33.60 -0.07 -27.87
C ALA A 191 33.95 0.59 -29.23
N ASP A 192 35.19 1.03 -29.41
CA ASP A 192 35.80 1.45 -30.69
C ASP A 192 36.56 0.28 -31.34
#